data_AF-A0A7K9EGM5-F1
#
_entry.id   AF-A0A7K9EGM5-F1
#
_cell.length_a   1.000
_cell.length_b   1.000
_cell.length_c   1.000
_cell.angle_alpha   90.00
_cell.angle_beta   90.00
_cell.angle_gamma   90.00
#
_symmetry.space_group_name_H-M   'P 1'
#
loop_
_entity.id
_entity.type
_entity.pdbx_description
1 polymer ?
#
loop_
_entity_poly.entity_id
_entity_poly.type
_entity_poly.pdbx_seq_one_letter_code
_entity_poly.pdbx_strand_id
1 'polypeptide(L)'
;GLALLPLAVPPATAPGGCPSACYCVATPELVQCRYERLEEPPKELPVTVHNLSIAGSNLSVLRRAAFAARPLPDLRLLRLRHDNIHTIEDMALQGLPALRTLDLSHNPLLSVAAGAFAGVPLLRTLQLNQALLAAPLEEQLALAVRNLSLRRLELTGNALRALPDTLLPTGLEELDLRNNSLQWLTAAELRILDGSGLRGLRLTLGANPLSCDCALRPFLAWLRAATARVPDARSLRCVGPPPLRGTALLRLRPEGLACTANEGGQLETASYVFFGIVLALIGIVFLMVLYLNRRGIKRWLHNLREACRDQMEGYHYRYEQDADPRSASAISTP
;
A
#
# COMPACT_ATOMS: atom_id res chain seq x y z
N GLY A 1 24.31 -28.06 -53.60
CA GLY A 1 24.61 -28.55 -52.25
C GLY A 1 23.59 -27.98 -51.30
N LEU A 2 22.59 -28.78 -50.92
CA LEU A 2 21.62 -28.48 -49.87
C LEU A 2 22.02 -29.34 -48.68
N ALA A 3 22.59 -28.72 -47.65
CA ALA A 3 22.97 -29.41 -46.42
C ALA A 3 21.75 -29.59 -45.53
N LEU A 4 21.32 -30.85 -45.35
CA LEU A 4 20.34 -31.27 -44.37
C LEU A 4 20.93 -31.11 -42.95
N LEU A 5 20.34 -30.23 -42.15
CA LEU A 5 20.55 -30.19 -40.69
C LEU A 5 19.92 -31.45 -40.07
N PRO A 6 20.61 -32.18 -39.18
CA PRO A 6 20.02 -33.33 -38.52
C PRO A 6 18.98 -32.84 -37.50
N LEU A 7 17.75 -33.37 -37.57
CA LEU A 7 16.80 -33.27 -36.47
C LEU A 7 17.43 -33.88 -35.23
N ALA A 8 17.67 -33.07 -34.21
CA ALA A 8 18.01 -33.55 -32.88
C ALA A 8 16.81 -34.32 -32.33
N VAL A 9 16.97 -35.64 -32.22
CA VAL A 9 16.05 -36.52 -31.49
C VAL A 9 16.10 -36.12 -30.01
N PRO A 10 14.96 -35.82 -29.34
CA PRO A 10 14.97 -35.55 -27.91
C PRO A 10 15.42 -36.82 -27.18
N PRO A 11 16.28 -36.72 -26.15
CA PRO A 11 16.71 -37.90 -25.41
C PRO A 11 15.52 -38.52 -24.69
N ALA A 12 15.47 -39.85 -24.73
CA ALA A 12 14.46 -40.67 -24.10
C ALA A 12 14.33 -40.36 -22.59
N THR A 13 13.09 -40.31 -22.13
CA THR A 13 12.66 -40.09 -20.76
C THR A 13 13.25 -41.13 -19.81
N ALA A 14 14.13 -40.69 -18.90
CA ALA A 14 14.51 -41.47 -17.73
C ALA A 14 13.38 -41.44 -16.67
N PRO A 15 13.13 -42.54 -15.93
CA PRO A 15 12.06 -42.59 -14.93
C PRO A 15 12.48 -41.74 -13.71
N GLY A 16 11.71 -40.67 -13.44
CA GLY A 16 12.04 -39.66 -12.43
C GLY A 16 12.35 -38.26 -13.00
N GLY A 17 11.99 -38.02 -14.25
CA GLY A 17 12.36 -36.83 -15.02
C GLY A 17 11.60 -35.55 -14.66
N CYS A 18 12.33 -34.44 -14.79
CA CYS A 18 11.84 -33.07 -14.89
C CYS A 18 10.60 -32.95 -15.80
N PRO A 19 9.60 -32.12 -15.43
CA PRO A 19 8.44 -31.87 -16.28
C PRO A 19 8.83 -31.36 -17.68
N SER A 20 8.14 -31.84 -18.72
CA SER A 20 8.47 -31.52 -20.12
C SER A 20 8.35 -30.02 -20.47
N ALA A 21 7.49 -29.30 -19.75
CA ALA A 21 7.30 -27.86 -19.87
C ALA A 21 8.32 -27.04 -19.05
N CYS A 22 9.39 -27.68 -18.56
CA CYS A 22 10.37 -27.07 -17.69
C CYS A 22 11.82 -27.37 -18.08
N TYR A 23 12.68 -26.37 -17.95
CA TYR A 23 14.12 -26.59 -17.85
C TYR A 23 14.47 -26.84 -16.39
N CYS A 24 14.68 -28.11 -16.00
CA CYS A 24 15.16 -28.42 -14.66
C CYS A 24 16.67 -28.52 -14.61
N VAL A 25 17.27 -27.65 -13.81
CA VAL A 25 18.56 -27.97 -13.21
C VAL A 25 18.25 -28.73 -11.92
N ALA A 26 18.38 -30.05 -11.98
CA ALA A 26 18.33 -30.89 -10.80
C ALA A 26 19.74 -30.94 -10.21
N THR A 27 19.95 -30.18 -9.13
CA THR A 27 21.04 -30.49 -8.20
C THR A 27 20.51 -31.51 -7.18
N PRO A 28 21.37 -32.21 -6.42
CA PRO A 28 20.91 -33.08 -5.33
C PRO A 28 19.99 -32.37 -4.33
N GLU A 29 20.06 -31.04 -4.26
CA GLU A 29 19.36 -30.23 -3.27
C GLU A 29 18.19 -29.43 -3.85
N LEU A 30 18.22 -28.99 -5.11
CA LEU A 30 17.23 -28.07 -5.68
C LEU A 30 16.78 -28.49 -7.08
N VAL A 31 15.46 -28.51 -7.29
CA VAL A 31 14.83 -28.56 -8.61
C VAL A 31 14.35 -27.15 -8.96
N GLN A 32 14.98 -26.53 -9.97
CA GLN A 32 14.57 -25.23 -10.48
C GLN A 32 13.79 -25.38 -11.77
N CYS A 33 12.61 -24.81 -11.83
CA CYS A 33 11.66 -24.89 -12.91
C CYS A 33 11.41 -23.49 -13.50
N ARG A 34 11.53 -23.33 -14.81
CA ARG A 34 11.14 -22.11 -15.54
C ARG A 34 10.10 -22.45 -16.59
N TYR A 35 8.92 -21.85 -16.48
CA TYR A 35 7.77 -22.06 -17.37
C TYR A 35 7.48 -20.78 -18.15
N GLU A 36 6.93 -20.89 -19.36
CA GLU A 36 6.39 -19.73 -20.09
C GLU A 36 5.00 -19.31 -19.57
N ARG A 37 4.17 -20.29 -19.19
CA ARG A 37 2.86 -20.08 -18.57
C ARG A 37 2.51 -21.28 -17.69
N LEU A 38 2.20 -21.03 -16.43
CA LEU A 38 1.83 -22.05 -15.45
C LEU A 38 0.59 -21.57 -14.69
N GLU A 39 -0.54 -22.24 -14.85
CA GLU A 39 -1.80 -21.87 -14.16
C GLU A 39 -2.06 -22.73 -12.91
N GLU A 40 -1.36 -23.86 -12.79
CA GLU A 40 -1.40 -24.79 -11.65
C GLU A 40 -0.01 -25.37 -11.41
N PRO A 41 0.35 -25.75 -10.17
CA PRO A 41 1.62 -26.42 -9.89
C PRO A 41 1.85 -27.65 -10.78
N PRO A 42 3.08 -27.89 -11.25
CA PRO A 42 3.35 -28.95 -12.22
C PRO A 42 3.09 -30.34 -11.64
N LYS A 43 2.28 -31.10 -12.36
CA LYS A 43 1.81 -32.43 -11.94
C LYS A 43 2.89 -33.50 -12.03
N GLU A 44 4.04 -33.25 -12.64
CA GLU A 44 5.08 -34.24 -12.97
C GLU A 44 6.23 -34.31 -11.95
N LEU A 45 6.18 -33.53 -10.87
CA LEU A 45 7.28 -33.46 -9.91
C LEU A 45 7.52 -34.79 -9.16
N PRO A 46 8.80 -35.17 -8.92
CA PRO A 46 9.11 -36.30 -8.05
C PRO A 46 8.64 -36.04 -6.61
N VAL A 47 8.11 -37.06 -5.95
CA VAL A 47 7.62 -36.96 -4.56
C VAL A 47 8.74 -36.73 -3.54
N THR A 48 9.98 -37.05 -3.91
CA THR A 48 11.19 -36.93 -3.08
C THR A 48 11.84 -35.54 -3.16
N VAL A 49 11.22 -34.58 -3.85
CA VAL A 49 11.78 -33.21 -3.99
C VAL A 49 11.75 -32.51 -2.63
N HIS A 50 12.92 -32.05 -2.19
CA HIS A 50 13.08 -31.32 -0.94
C HIS A 50 13.02 -29.80 -1.14
N ASN A 51 13.61 -29.29 -2.22
CA ASN A 51 13.59 -27.87 -2.54
C ASN A 51 13.10 -27.68 -3.98
N LEU A 52 12.09 -26.84 -4.13
CA LEU A 52 11.47 -26.50 -5.40
C LEU A 52 11.52 -24.99 -5.59
N SER A 53 12.04 -24.56 -6.75
CA SER A 53 11.97 -23.18 -7.19
C SER A 53 11.21 -23.10 -8.49
N ILE A 54 10.16 -22.29 -8.51
CA ILE A 54 9.41 -21.90 -9.69
C ILE A 54 9.62 -20.39 -9.84
N ALA A 55 9.93 -19.94 -11.05
CA ALA A 55 10.11 -18.53 -11.32
C ALA A 55 9.75 -18.16 -12.76
N GLY A 56 9.19 -16.97 -12.92
CA GLY A 56 8.85 -16.41 -14.23
C GLY A 56 7.62 -17.03 -14.87
N SER A 57 6.75 -17.64 -14.08
CA SER A 57 5.48 -18.23 -14.52
C SER A 57 4.36 -17.19 -14.35
N ASN A 58 3.32 -17.17 -15.18
CA ASN A 58 2.17 -16.30 -14.93
C ASN A 58 1.15 -16.96 -13.97
N LEU A 59 1.63 -17.41 -12.80
CA LEU A 59 0.81 -18.10 -11.79
C LEU A 59 0.04 -17.06 -10.99
N SER A 60 -0.97 -16.45 -11.61
CA SER A 60 -1.67 -15.29 -11.03
C SER A 60 -2.39 -15.57 -9.71
N VAL A 61 -2.83 -16.80 -9.50
CA VAL A 61 -3.59 -17.22 -8.32
C VAL A 61 -3.05 -18.54 -7.79
N LEU A 62 -2.66 -18.56 -6.51
CA LEU A 62 -2.39 -19.80 -5.80
C LEU A 62 -3.72 -20.33 -5.23
N ARG A 63 -4.36 -21.20 -6.00
CA ARG A 63 -5.69 -21.73 -5.69
C ARG A 63 -5.70 -22.63 -4.46
N ARG A 64 -6.88 -22.80 -3.86
CA ARG A 64 -7.11 -23.73 -2.76
C ARG A 64 -6.60 -25.13 -3.11
N ALA A 65 -5.83 -25.72 -2.20
CA ALA A 65 -5.30 -27.07 -2.33
C ALA A 65 -4.47 -27.32 -3.60
N ALA A 66 -3.74 -26.30 -4.09
CA ALA A 66 -2.97 -26.36 -5.33
C ALA A 66 -1.95 -27.53 -5.37
N PHE A 67 -1.46 -27.99 -4.21
CA PHE A 67 -0.51 -29.11 -4.10
C PHE A 67 -1.15 -30.41 -3.58
N ALA A 68 -2.47 -30.45 -3.33
CA ALA A 68 -3.12 -31.61 -2.72
C ALA A 68 -3.32 -32.78 -3.69
N ALA A 69 -3.48 -32.51 -4.99
CA ALA A 69 -3.64 -33.55 -6.00
C ALA A 69 -2.39 -34.43 -6.16
N ARG A 70 -1.20 -33.84 -5.94
CA ARG A 70 0.07 -34.56 -5.89
C ARG A 70 0.92 -34.01 -4.74
N PRO A 71 0.69 -34.49 -3.51
CA PRO A 71 1.40 -34.02 -2.33
C PRO A 71 2.90 -34.21 -2.45
N LEU A 72 3.66 -33.26 -1.90
CA LEU A 72 5.12 -33.31 -1.83
C LEU A 72 5.49 -33.39 -0.33
N PRO A 73 5.45 -34.60 0.25
CA PRO A 73 5.55 -34.78 1.71
C PRO A 73 6.91 -34.36 2.27
N ASP A 74 7.97 -34.45 1.46
CA ASP A 74 9.35 -34.14 1.87
C ASP A 74 9.79 -32.72 1.49
N LEU A 75 8.93 -31.93 0.84
CA LEU A 75 9.26 -30.58 0.41
C LEU A 75 9.44 -29.67 1.62
N ARG A 76 10.64 -29.11 1.77
CA ARG A 76 11.04 -28.20 2.85
C ARG A 76 11.13 -26.75 2.41
N LEU A 77 11.47 -26.51 1.14
CA LEU A 77 11.61 -25.17 0.60
C LEU A 77 10.82 -25.02 -0.69
N LEU A 78 9.95 -24.02 -0.74
CA LEU A 78 9.20 -23.61 -1.91
C LEU A 78 9.49 -22.14 -2.22
N ARG A 79 10.08 -21.89 -3.39
CA ARG A 79 10.29 -20.55 -3.95
C ARG A 79 9.34 -20.35 -5.13
N LEU A 80 8.49 -19.35 -5.03
CA LEU A 80 7.60 -18.88 -6.08
C LEU A 80 7.92 -17.40 -6.31
N ARG A 81 9.00 -17.09 -7.03
CA ARG A 81 9.49 -15.71 -7.19
C ARG A 81 9.19 -15.19 -8.58
N HIS A 82 8.75 -13.94 -8.69
CA HIS A 82 8.43 -13.31 -9.97
C HIS A 82 7.42 -14.14 -10.78
N ASP A 83 6.45 -14.74 -10.08
CA ASP A 83 5.41 -15.58 -10.69
C ASP A 83 4.09 -14.83 -10.90
N ASN A 84 4.11 -13.49 -10.73
CA ASN A 84 2.97 -12.62 -10.90
C ASN A 84 1.76 -13.04 -10.04
N ILE A 85 1.99 -13.61 -8.85
CA ILE A 85 0.93 -14.04 -7.94
C ILE A 85 0.27 -12.80 -7.32
N HIS A 86 -1.05 -12.68 -7.48
CA HIS A 86 -1.83 -11.60 -6.88
C HIS A 86 -2.75 -12.09 -5.75
N THR A 87 -3.19 -13.35 -5.82
CA THR A 87 -4.16 -13.90 -4.85
C THR A 87 -3.68 -15.23 -4.30
N ILE A 88 -3.77 -15.40 -2.98
CA ILE A 88 -3.54 -16.66 -2.29
C ILE A 88 -4.83 -17.08 -1.58
N GLU A 89 -5.42 -18.18 -2.03
CA GLU A 89 -6.68 -18.69 -1.48
C GLU A 89 -6.46 -19.54 -0.22
N ASP A 90 -7.54 -19.88 0.50
CA ASP A 90 -7.44 -20.73 1.69
C ASP A 90 -6.82 -22.10 1.37
N MET A 91 -6.01 -22.62 2.29
CA MET A 91 -5.38 -23.94 2.18
C MET A 91 -4.57 -24.11 0.88
N ALA A 92 -4.08 -23.01 0.30
CA ALA A 92 -3.37 -23.03 -0.98
C ALA A 92 -2.14 -23.95 -0.97
N LEU A 93 -1.47 -24.07 0.17
CA LEU A 93 -0.28 -24.91 0.38
C LEU A 93 -0.59 -26.30 0.95
N GLN A 94 -1.87 -26.71 0.98
CA GLN A 94 -2.24 -28.05 1.42
C GLN A 94 -1.57 -29.11 0.53
N GLY A 95 -0.99 -30.13 1.17
CA GLY A 95 -0.17 -31.15 0.50
C GLY A 95 1.34 -30.98 0.71
N LEU A 96 1.78 -29.94 1.45
CA LEU A 96 3.17 -29.66 1.77
C LEU A 96 3.50 -29.74 3.28
N PRO A 97 3.25 -30.88 3.95
CA PRO A 97 3.30 -30.98 5.41
C PRO A 97 4.68 -30.70 6.04
N ALA A 98 5.78 -30.94 5.29
CA ALA A 98 7.15 -30.69 5.76
C ALA A 98 7.69 -29.29 5.42
N LEU A 99 6.89 -28.40 4.83
CA LEU A 99 7.35 -27.11 4.37
C LEU A 99 7.86 -26.25 5.53
N ARG A 100 9.10 -25.76 5.40
CA ARG A 100 9.78 -24.93 6.41
C ARG A 100 10.04 -23.51 5.91
N THR A 101 10.30 -23.35 4.62
CA THR A 101 10.62 -22.07 4.00
C THR A 101 9.71 -21.84 2.81
N LEU A 102 8.97 -20.74 2.85
CA LEU A 102 8.16 -20.25 1.75
C LEU A 102 8.66 -18.88 1.33
N ASP A 103 8.83 -18.71 0.03
CA ASP A 103 9.33 -17.49 -0.54
C ASP A 103 8.42 -17.05 -1.69
N LEU A 104 7.70 -15.96 -1.43
CA LEU A 104 6.75 -15.30 -2.31
C LEU A 104 7.27 -13.93 -2.75
N SER A 105 8.58 -13.69 -2.63
CA SER A 105 9.19 -12.41 -2.94
C SER A 105 8.96 -12.01 -4.40
N HIS A 106 8.80 -10.71 -4.65
CA HIS A 106 8.57 -10.14 -5.97
C HIS A 106 7.28 -10.64 -6.66
N ASN A 107 6.21 -10.82 -5.89
CA ASN A 107 4.86 -11.04 -6.42
C ASN A 107 3.94 -9.90 -5.99
N PRO A 108 3.15 -9.30 -6.88
CA PRO A 108 2.27 -8.18 -6.57
C PRO A 108 1.01 -8.64 -5.83
N LEU A 109 1.14 -9.06 -4.57
CA LEU A 109 0.01 -9.57 -3.79
C LEU A 109 -1.05 -8.49 -3.60
N LEU A 110 -2.30 -8.86 -3.91
CA LEU A 110 -3.51 -8.06 -3.78
C LEU A 110 -4.49 -8.64 -2.76
N SER A 111 -4.41 -9.95 -2.48
CA SER A 111 -5.29 -10.62 -1.52
C SER A 111 -4.67 -11.89 -0.95
N VAL A 112 -4.77 -12.06 0.38
CA VAL A 112 -4.33 -13.26 1.09
C VAL A 112 -5.47 -13.74 1.98
N ALA A 113 -5.93 -14.96 1.77
CA ALA A 113 -6.99 -15.53 2.58
C ALA A 113 -6.50 -15.83 4.02
N ALA A 114 -7.38 -15.73 5.01
CA ALA A 114 -7.05 -15.99 6.41
C ALA A 114 -6.55 -17.43 6.67
N GLY A 115 -6.94 -18.39 5.82
CA GLY A 115 -6.45 -19.77 5.85
C GLY A 115 -5.36 -20.07 4.82
N ALA A 116 -4.74 -19.06 4.19
CA ALA A 116 -3.80 -19.26 3.08
C ALA A 116 -2.67 -20.25 3.40
N PHE A 117 -2.12 -20.16 4.61
CA PHE A 117 -1.03 -21.00 5.10
C PHE A 117 -1.49 -22.13 6.02
N ALA A 118 -2.78 -22.46 6.01
CA ALA A 118 -3.27 -23.63 6.71
C ALA A 118 -2.80 -24.91 5.99
N GLY A 119 -2.42 -25.94 6.76
CA GLY A 119 -1.86 -27.19 6.24
C GLY A 119 -0.33 -27.24 6.15
N VAL A 120 0.39 -26.16 6.50
CA VAL A 120 1.86 -26.12 6.59
C VAL A 120 2.36 -25.82 8.02
N PRO A 121 2.12 -26.73 8.98
CA PRO A 121 2.37 -26.48 10.41
C PRO A 121 3.84 -26.28 10.77
N LEU A 122 4.76 -26.72 9.91
CA LEU A 122 6.20 -26.63 10.12
C LEU A 122 6.84 -25.38 9.52
N LEU A 123 6.05 -24.45 8.96
CA LEU A 123 6.58 -23.24 8.34
C LEU A 123 7.29 -22.37 9.37
N ARG A 124 8.57 -22.08 9.12
CA ARG A 124 9.45 -21.26 9.99
C ARG A 124 9.94 -19.99 9.33
N THR A 125 10.08 -19.98 8.01
CA THR A 125 10.59 -18.83 7.27
C THR A 125 9.60 -18.42 6.21
N LEU A 126 9.15 -17.16 6.27
CA LEU A 126 8.28 -16.55 5.28
C LEU A 126 8.99 -15.33 4.68
N GLN A 127 9.20 -15.37 3.37
CA GLN A 127 9.80 -14.25 2.62
C GLN A 127 8.74 -13.59 1.75
N LEU A 128 8.48 -12.31 2.02
CA LEU A 128 7.50 -11.46 1.34
C LEU A 128 8.19 -10.18 0.84
N ASN A 129 9.44 -10.28 0.40
CA ASN A 129 10.21 -9.12 -0.05
C ASN A 129 9.58 -8.55 -1.33
N GLN A 130 9.34 -7.23 -1.37
CA GLN A 130 8.67 -6.55 -2.48
C GLN A 130 7.35 -7.22 -2.92
N ALA A 131 6.60 -7.77 -1.97
CA ALA A 131 5.34 -8.46 -2.25
C ALA A 131 4.09 -7.65 -1.91
N LEU A 132 4.23 -6.64 -1.03
CA LEU A 132 3.10 -5.91 -0.43
C LEU A 132 2.93 -4.49 -1.01
N LEU A 133 3.56 -4.22 -2.15
CA LEU A 133 3.54 -2.89 -2.78
C LEU A 133 2.19 -2.55 -3.44
N ALA A 134 1.39 -3.57 -3.79
CA ALA A 134 0.18 -3.40 -4.58
C ALA A 134 -1.08 -3.17 -3.74
N ALA A 135 -1.12 -3.64 -2.47
CA ALA A 135 -2.25 -3.48 -1.57
C ALA A 135 -1.81 -3.51 -0.08
N PRO A 136 -2.55 -2.84 0.83
CA PRO A 136 -2.31 -2.92 2.27
C PRO A 136 -2.86 -4.23 2.83
N LEU A 137 -1.99 -5.23 2.97
CA LEU A 137 -2.37 -6.60 3.33
C LEU A 137 -2.07 -6.96 4.80
N GLU A 138 -1.72 -6.00 5.66
CA GLU A 138 -1.26 -6.31 7.02
C GLU A 138 -2.30 -7.11 7.82
N GLU A 139 -3.58 -6.74 7.79
CA GLU A 139 -4.64 -7.45 8.53
C GLU A 139 -4.89 -8.87 8.01
N GLN A 140 -4.94 -9.02 6.68
CA GLN A 140 -5.14 -10.31 6.03
C GLN A 140 -3.97 -11.27 6.32
N LEU A 141 -2.74 -10.76 6.20
CA LEU A 141 -1.54 -11.52 6.52
C LEU A 141 -1.48 -11.87 8.00
N ALA A 142 -1.89 -10.97 8.91
CA ALA A 142 -1.93 -11.23 10.34
C ALA A 142 -2.82 -12.42 10.66
N LEU A 143 -4.00 -12.48 10.03
CA LEU A 143 -4.90 -13.62 10.14
C LEU A 143 -4.27 -14.91 9.57
N ALA A 144 -3.62 -14.81 8.41
CA ALA A 144 -2.97 -15.95 7.74
C ALA A 144 -1.81 -16.55 8.53
N VAL A 145 -1.03 -15.73 9.25
CA VAL A 145 0.14 -16.18 10.00
C VAL A 145 -0.14 -16.46 11.47
N ARG A 146 -1.32 -16.10 12.01
CA ARG A 146 -1.67 -16.19 13.44
C ARG A 146 -1.39 -17.56 14.06
N ASN A 147 -1.63 -18.63 13.32
CA ASN A 147 -1.50 -20.01 13.82
C ASN A 147 -0.14 -20.65 13.48
N LEU A 148 0.80 -19.87 12.92
CA LEU A 148 2.12 -20.35 12.56
C LEU A 148 3.14 -20.00 13.65
N SER A 149 4.17 -20.83 13.76
CA SER A 149 5.30 -20.59 14.66
C SER A 149 6.53 -20.14 13.86
N LEU A 150 6.42 -19.00 13.18
CA LEU A 150 7.49 -18.44 12.36
C LEU A 150 8.69 -18.03 13.22
N ARG A 151 9.89 -18.27 12.70
CA ARG A 151 11.17 -17.83 13.26
C ARG A 151 11.79 -16.69 12.47
N ARG A 152 11.59 -16.66 11.15
CA ARG A 152 12.12 -15.60 10.28
C ARG A 152 11.02 -15.04 9.39
N LEU A 153 10.88 -13.72 9.39
CA LEU A 153 9.98 -12.97 8.52
C LEU A 153 10.79 -11.90 7.76
N GLU A 154 10.72 -11.95 6.43
CA GLU A 154 11.41 -10.97 5.58
C GLU A 154 10.38 -10.12 4.82
N LEU A 155 10.46 -8.80 5.01
CA LEU A 155 9.54 -7.81 4.46
C LEU A 155 10.33 -6.67 3.77
N THR A 156 11.49 -6.98 3.21
CA THR A 156 12.35 -5.99 2.56
C THR A 156 11.63 -5.38 1.36
N GLY A 157 11.65 -4.06 1.19
CA GLY A 157 11.13 -3.44 -0.03
C GLY A 157 9.62 -3.33 -0.14
N ASN A 158 8.86 -3.36 0.96
CA ASN A 158 7.39 -3.31 0.98
C ASN A 158 6.81 -1.92 1.27
N ALA A 159 7.64 -0.87 1.26
CA ALA A 159 7.25 0.51 1.55
C ALA A 159 6.58 0.74 2.93
N LEU A 160 6.80 -0.16 3.90
CA LEU A 160 6.21 -0.10 5.24
C LEU A 160 6.60 1.18 5.98
N ARG A 161 5.63 1.86 6.59
CA ARG A 161 5.83 3.12 7.34
C ARG A 161 5.87 2.95 8.85
N ALA A 162 5.39 1.81 9.34
CA ALA A 162 5.31 1.43 10.74
C ALA A 162 5.79 -0.02 10.92
N LEU A 163 6.09 -0.40 12.16
CA LEU A 163 6.33 -1.80 12.51
C LEU A 163 5.02 -2.59 12.29
N PRO A 164 5.05 -3.71 11.55
CA PRO A 164 3.86 -4.51 11.34
C PRO A 164 3.58 -5.39 12.56
N ASP A 165 3.18 -4.77 13.67
CA ASP A 165 2.99 -5.39 14.98
C ASP A 165 2.03 -6.60 14.96
N THR A 166 0.95 -6.53 14.18
CA THR A 166 -0.01 -7.62 13.98
C THR A 166 0.57 -8.83 13.24
N LEU A 167 1.68 -8.65 12.50
CA LEU A 167 2.39 -9.71 11.78
C LEU A 167 3.49 -10.39 12.59
N LEU A 168 3.72 -9.99 13.85
CA LEU A 168 4.82 -10.51 14.66
C LEU A 168 4.33 -11.67 15.55
N PRO A 169 4.42 -12.94 15.12
CA PRO A 169 4.06 -14.06 15.97
C PRO A 169 5.03 -14.18 17.16
N THR A 170 4.56 -14.86 18.20
CA THR A 170 5.40 -15.17 19.36
C THR A 170 6.55 -16.09 18.97
N GLY A 171 7.75 -15.80 19.49
CA GLY A 171 8.94 -16.60 19.19
C GLY A 171 9.61 -16.31 17.84
N LEU A 172 9.24 -15.22 17.17
CA LEU A 172 9.97 -14.72 16.01
C LEU A 172 11.42 -14.38 16.42
N GLU A 173 12.39 -14.94 15.71
CA GLU A 173 13.83 -14.81 15.99
C GLU A 173 14.48 -13.74 15.11
N GLU A 174 14.01 -13.57 13.86
CA GLU A 174 14.56 -12.63 12.90
C GLU A 174 13.47 -11.91 12.09
N LEU A 175 13.59 -10.59 12.02
CA LEU A 175 12.70 -9.71 11.25
C LEU A 175 13.53 -8.78 10.37
N ASP A 176 13.30 -8.84 9.06
CA ASP A 176 13.96 -7.98 8.10
C ASP A 176 13.01 -6.91 7.54
N LEU A 177 13.27 -5.66 7.90
CA LEU A 177 12.52 -4.48 7.45
C LEU A 177 13.37 -3.56 6.59
N ARG A 178 14.46 -4.04 6.00
CA ARG A 178 15.32 -3.22 5.14
C ARG A 178 14.55 -2.61 3.97
N ASN A 179 15.01 -1.47 3.47
CA ASN A 179 14.47 -0.84 2.26
C ASN A 179 12.94 -0.60 2.34
N ASN A 180 12.45 -0.14 3.48
CA ASN A 180 11.05 0.28 3.65
C ASN A 180 10.99 1.81 3.80
N SER A 181 9.85 2.33 4.28
CA SER A 181 9.58 3.76 4.45
C SER A 181 9.56 4.18 5.92
N LEU A 182 10.26 3.46 6.80
CA LEU A 182 10.28 3.75 8.23
C LEU A 182 11.07 5.04 8.50
N GLN A 183 10.47 5.98 9.23
CA GLN A 183 11.17 7.19 9.67
C GLN A 183 11.78 7.02 11.07
N TRP A 184 11.09 6.32 11.96
CA TRP A 184 11.55 5.91 13.29
C TRP A 184 10.61 4.81 13.81
N LEU A 185 10.97 4.16 14.92
CA LEU A 185 10.04 3.33 15.68
C LEU A 185 9.48 4.13 16.86
N THR A 186 8.16 4.17 16.96
CA THR A 186 7.42 4.84 18.03
C THR A 186 7.62 4.13 19.37
N ALA A 187 7.36 4.84 20.48
CA ALA A 187 7.45 4.25 21.81
C ALA A 187 6.53 3.03 22.00
N ALA A 188 5.36 3.00 21.34
CA ALA A 188 4.44 1.87 21.39
C ALA A 188 5.03 0.62 20.70
N GLU A 189 5.58 0.79 19.50
CA GLU A 189 6.24 -0.30 18.75
C GLU A 189 7.46 -0.85 19.49
N LEU A 190 8.25 0.02 20.13
CA LEU A 190 9.39 -0.40 20.95
C LEU A 190 8.97 -1.24 22.17
N ARG A 191 7.84 -0.92 22.80
CA ARG A 191 7.29 -1.73 23.90
C ARG A 191 6.88 -3.13 23.44
N ILE A 192 6.35 -3.25 22.22
CA ILE A 192 6.02 -4.54 21.62
C ILE A 192 7.30 -5.36 21.41
N LEU A 193 8.35 -4.76 20.85
CA LEU A 193 9.66 -5.40 20.67
C LEU A 193 10.31 -5.84 21.99
N ASP A 194 10.10 -5.12 23.08
CA ASP A 194 10.64 -5.47 24.41
C ASP A 194 9.75 -6.45 25.20
N GLY A 195 8.58 -6.79 24.65
CA GLY A 195 7.69 -7.82 25.17
C GLY A 195 8.36 -9.18 25.28
N SER A 196 7.89 -10.01 26.22
CA SER A 196 8.50 -11.32 26.54
C SER A 196 8.65 -12.25 25.33
N GLY A 197 7.73 -12.18 24.36
CA GLY A 197 7.75 -13.00 23.15
C GLY A 197 8.76 -12.60 22.07
N LEU A 198 9.32 -11.39 22.14
CA LEU A 198 10.18 -10.82 21.09
C LEU A 198 11.54 -10.31 21.61
N ARG A 199 11.85 -10.46 22.90
CA ARG A 199 13.14 -10.01 23.48
C ARG A 199 14.38 -10.53 22.76
N GLY A 200 14.31 -11.74 22.20
CA GLY A 200 15.39 -12.35 21.43
C GLY A 200 15.43 -11.96 19.95
N LEU A 201 14.45 -11.19 19.46
CA LEU A 201 14.31 -10.85 18.06
C LEU A 201 15.51 -10.04 17.56
N ARG A 202 16.10 -10.50 16.46
CA ARG A 202 17.05 -9.74 15.64
C ARG A 202 16.29 -8.95 14.58
N LEU A 203 16.56 -7.65 14.53
CA LEU A 203 15.86 -6.70 13.67
C LEU A 203 16.86 -6.01 12.73
N THR A 204 16.59 -6.01 11.43
CA THR A 204 17.38 -5.24 10.44
C THR A 204 16.54 -4.10 9.85
N LEU A 205 17.13 -2.90 9.81
CA LEU A 205 16.43 -1.63 9.50
C LEU A 205 17.12 -0.80 8.41
N GLY A 206 18.20 -1.29 7.81
CA GLY A 206 18.98 -0.58 6.80
C GLY A 206 18.14 -0.08 5.63
N ALA A 207 18.62 0.98 4.97
CA ALA A 207 17.95 1.60 3.82
C ALA A 207 16.51 2.10 4.09
N ASN A 208 16.17 2.44 5.33
CA ASN A 208 14.95 3.18 5.65
C ASN A 208 15.22 4.69 5.72
N PRO A 209 14.26 5.56 5.33
CA PRO A 209 14.39 7.00 5.35
C PRO A 209 14.25 7.59 6.75
N LEU A 210 15.20 7.26 7.64
CA LEU A 210 15.11 7.62 9.05
C LEU A 210 15.16 9.15 9.26
N SER A 211 14.12 9.73 9.85
CA SER A 211 14.08 11.15 10.21
C SER A 211 14.66 11.34 11.61
N CYS A 212 15.66 12.20 11.73
CA CYS A 212 16.37 12.48 12.97
C CYS A 212 15.95 13.81 13.59
N ASP A 213 14.65 13.94 13.84
CA ASP A 213 14.05 14.99 14.66
C ASP A 213 13.80 14.50 16.09
N CYS A 214 13.03 15.25 16.89
CA CYS A 214 12.74 14.86 18.27
C CYS A 214 11.94 13.55 18.41
N ALA A 215 11.19 13.12 17.39
CA ALA A 215 10.42 11.87 17.43
C ALA A 215 11.36 10.65 17.44
N LEU A 216 12.60 10.79 16.96
CA LEU A 216 13.62 9.73 17.02
C LEU A 216 14.09 9.41 18.45
N ARG A 217 13.89 10.30 19.43
CA ARG A 217 14.50 10.18 20.77
C ARG A 217 14.25 8.82 21.45
N PRO A 218 13.02 8.28 21.50
CA PRO A 218 12.77 6.97 22.11
C PRO A 218 13.48 5.84 21.35
N PHE A 219 13.44 5.89 20.02
CA PHE A 219 14.11 4.90 19.17
C PHE A 219 15.63 4.95 19.34
N LEU A 220 16.23 6.13 19.42
CA LEU A 220 17.66 6.29 19.66
C LEU A 220 18.08 5.73 21.03
N ALA A 221 17.29 5.97 22.08
CA ALA A 221 17.54 5.41 23.41
C ALA A 221 17.46 3.87 23.39
N TRP A 222 16.42 3.32 22.77
CA TRP A 222 16.25 1.88 22.62
C TRP A 222 17.38 1.25 21.79
N LEU A 223 17.74 1.83 20.65
CA LEU A 223 18.79 1.30 19.76
C LEU A 223 20.15 1.19 20.47
N ARG A 224 20.45 2.11 21.39
CA ARG A 224 21.67 2.06 22.23
C ARG A 224 21.64 0.94 23.25
N ALA A 225 20.49 0.74 23.91
CA ALA A 225 20.32 -0.33 24.89
C ALA A 225 20.30 -1.72 24.21
N ALA A 226 19.70 -1.79 23.01
CA ALA A 226 19.42 -3.01 22.27
C ALA A 226 20.33 -3.20 21.04
N THR A 227 21.54 -2.62 21.01
CA THR A 227 22.41 -2.65 19.81
C THR A 227 22.71 -4.08 19.34
N ALA A 228 22.83 -5.05 20.26
CA ALA A 228 23.06 -6.46 19.91
C ALA A 228 21.89 -7.12 19.15
N ARG A 229 20.67 -6.57 19.31
CA ARG A 229 19.46 -7.02 18.60
C ARG A 229 19.35 -6.44 17.19
N VAL A 230 20.15 -5.42 16.86
CA VAL A 230 20.10 -4.73 15.57
C VAL A 230 21.47 -4.84 14.88
N PRO A 231 21.72 -5.90 14.10
CA PRO A 231 23.05 -6.17 13.52
C PRO A 231 23.59 -5.04 12.66
N ASP A 232 22.71 -4.29 12.00
CA ASP A 232 23.02 -3.18 11.12
C ASP A 232 22.94 -1.80 11.80
N ALA A 233 22.80 -1.74 13.14
CA ALA A 233 22.64 -0.50 13.91
C ALA A 233 23.72 0.56 13.62
N ARG A 234 24.96 0.13 13.40
CA ARG A 234 26.11 1.01 13.12
C ARG A 234 26.04 1.64 11.73
N SER A 235 25.26 1.06 10.82
CA SER A 235 25.10 1.53 9.45
C SER A 235 23.92 2.49 9.28
N LEU A 236 23.02 2.57 10.26
CA LEU A 236 21.83 3.42 10.20
C LEU A 236 22.21 4.90 10.19
N ARG A 237 21.66 5.64 9.23
CA ARG A 237 21.94 7.07 9.01
C ARG A 237 20.65 7.86 8.87
N CYS A 238 20.72 9.12 9.26
CA CYS A 238 19.64 10.07 9.05
C CYS A 238 19.48 10.44 7.58
N VAL A 239 18.24 10.56 7.11
CA VAL A 239 17.92 11.17 5.82
C VAL A 239 17.57 12.65 5.97
N GLY A 240 16.91 13.00 7.07
CA GLY A 240 16.58 14.37 7.45
C GLY A 240 16.69 14.59 8.96
N PRO A 241 16.59 15.84 9.44
CA PRO A 241 16.54 17.09 8.66
C PRO A 241 17.89 17.38 7.95
N PRO A 242 17.97 18.37 7.02
CA PRO A 242 19.19 18.68 6.26
C PRO A 242 20.51 18.77 7.05
N PRO A 243 20.58 19.41 8.24
CA PRO A 243 21.84 19.49 9.01
C PRO A 243 22.32 18.15 9.57
N LEU A 244 21.42 17.17 9.70
CA LEU A 244 21.74 15.84 10.26
C LEU A 244 21.84 14.75 9.18
N ARG A 245 21.55 15.07 7.92
CA ARG A 245 21.58 14.10 6.81
C ARG A 245 22.93 13.38 6.71
N GLY A 246 22.89 12.06 6.58
CA GLY A 246 24.05 11.18 6.49
C GLY A 246 24.73 10.84 7.84
N THR A 247 24.34 11.52 8.93
CA THR A 247 24.87 11.28 10.27
C THR A 247 24.44 9.92 10.79
N ALA A 248 25.36 9.16 11.38
CA ALA A 248 25.06 7.85 11.96
C ALA A 248 24.21 8.01 13.24
N LEU A 249 23.13 7.23 13.36
CA LEU A 249 22.18 7.35 14.47
C LEU A 249 22.86 7.26 15.84
N LEU A 250 23.74 6.28 16.04
CA LEU A 250 24.42 6.06 17.32
C LEU A 250 25.32 7.25 17.75
N ARG A 251 25.71 8.14 16.84
CA ARG A 251 26.52 9.35 17.12
C ARG A 251 25.68 10.56 17.57
N LEU A 252 24.36 10.54 17.41
CA LEU A 252 23.48 11.67 17.71
C LEU A 252 23.33 11.89 19.21
N ARG A 253 23.25 13.13 19.68
CA ARG A 253 22.89 13.41 21.08
C ARG A 253 21.38 13.66 21.20
N PRO A 254 20.66 13.06 22.15
CA PRO A 254 19.21 13.26 22.29
C PRO A 254 18.80 14.73 22.42
N GLU A 255 19.66 15.55 23.04
CA GLU A 255 19.45 16.98 23.27
C GLU A 255 19.52 17.79 21.96
N GLY A 256 20.27 17.31 20.97
CA GLY A 256 20.43 17.95 19.66
C GLY A 256 19.28 17.67 18.67
N LEU A 257 18.30 16.84 19.05
CA LEU A 257 17.16 16.49 18.23
C LEU A 257 16.00 17.47 18.46
N ALA A 258 15.93 18.55 17.69
CA ALA A 258 14.88 19.56 17.80
C ALA A 258 13.60 19.15 17.07
N CYS A 259 12.44 19.57 17.59
CA CYS A 259 11.19 19.63 16.84
C CYS A 259 10.78 21.09 16.75
N THR A 260 10.66 21.63 15.54
CA THR A 260 10.01 22.92 15.33
C THR A 260 8.51 22.68 15.51
N ALA A 261 7.95 23.13 16.63
CA ALA A 261 6.53 22.98 16.94
C ALA A 261 5.61 23.84 16.05
N ASN A 262 6.05 24.35 14.89
CA ASN A 262 5.30 25.40 14.18
C ASN A 262 5.45 25.51 12.65
N GLU A 263 6.08 24.58 11.95
CA GLU A 263 6.22 24.69 10.47
C GLU A 263 5.13 23.96 9.67
N GLY A 264 4.00 23.61 10.30
CA GLY A 264 2.78 23.17 9.60
C GLY A 264 1.77 24.29 9.37
N GLY A 265 1.89 25.43 10.06
CA GLY A 265 0.89 26.51 10.03
C GLY A 265 1.23 27.70 9.14
N GLN A 266 2.49 27.88 8.72
CA GLN A 266 2.91 29.10 8.02
C GLN A 266 2.53 29.14 6.54
N LEU A 267 2.43 28.00 5.84
CA LEU A 267 2.02 28.02 4.42
C LEU A 267 0.51 28.23 4.26
N GLU A 268 -0.32 27.66 5.13
CA GLU A 268 -1.77 27.82 5.05
C GLU A 268 -2.22 29.21 5.52
N THR A 269 -1.65 29.74 6.61
CA THR A 269 -1.98 31.09 7.10
C THR A 269 -1.57 32.19 6.13
N ALA A 270 -0.44 32.06 5.44
CA ALA A 270 -0.04 33.02 4.40
C ALA A 270 -1.03 33.05 3.22
N SER A 271 -1.57 31.89 2.82
CA SER A 271 -2.58 31.78 1.75
C SER A 271 -3.91 32.44 2.13
N TYR A 272 -4.41 32.22 3.35
CA TYR A 272 -5.67 32.82 3.80
C TYR A 272 -5.58 34.33 4.01
N VAL A 273 -4.44 34.83 4.53
CA VAL A 273 -4.22 36.29 4.67
C VAL A 273 -4.17 36.97 3.30
N PHE A 274 -3.49 36.36 2.33
CA PHE A 274 -3.46 36.87 0.96
C PHE A 274 -4.88 36.89 0.33
N PHE A 275 -5.64 35.81 0.49
CA PHE A 275 -7.02 35.74 0.00
C PHE A 275 -7.93 36.79 0.66
N GLY A 276 -7.77 37.01 1.97
CA GLY A 276 -8.47 38.04 2.72
C GLY A 276 -8.19 39.45 2.22
N ILE A 277 -6.92 39.76 1.90
CA ILE A 277 -6.53 41.07 1.34
C ILE A 277 -7.14 41.27 -0.05
N VAL A 278 -7.10 40.25 -0.91
CA VAL A 278 -7.68 40.32 -2.26
C VAL A 278 -9.19 40.55 -2.20
N LEU A 279 -9.92 39.83 -1.35
CA LEU A 279 -11.35 40.03 -1.17
C LEU A 279 -11.69 41.43 -0.62
N ALA A 280 -10.89 41.94 0.32
CA ALA A 280 -11.08 43.29 0.84
C ALA A 280 -10.89 44.35 -0.25
N LEU A 281 -9.87 44.21 -1.11
CA LEU A 281 -9.63 45.12 -2.23
C LEU A 281 -10.76 45.07 -3.26
N ILE A 282 -11.25 43.87 -3.61
CA ILE A 282 -12.42 43.71 -4.49
C ILE A 282 -13.64 44.42 -3.88
N GLY A 283 -13.88 44.23 -2.58
CA GLY A 283 -14.97 44.88 -1.85
C GLY A 283 -14.87 46.41 -1.89
N ILE A 284 -13.68 46.96 -1.67
CA ILE A 284 -13.43 48.41 -1.72
C ILE A 284 -13.70 48.96 -3.14
N VAL A 285 -13.17 48.29 -4.17
CA VAL A 285 -13.40 48.70 -5.56
C VAL A 285 -14.88 48.65 -5.92
N PHE A 286 -15.58 47.57 -5.53
CA PHE A 286 -17.02 47.43 -5.76
C PHE A 286 -17.83 48.54 -5.06
N LEU A 287 -17.54 48.82 -3.79
CA LEU A 287 -18.16 49.92 -3.04
C LEU A 287 -17.87 51.29 -3.68
N MET A 288 -16.64 51.50 -4.16
CA MET A 288 -16.27 52.73 -4.87
C MET A 288 -17.06 52.90 -6.17
N VAL A 289 -17.22 51.83 -6.96
CA VAL A 289 -18.04 51.85 -8.19
C VAL A 289 -19.50 52.17 -7.86
N LEU A 290 -20.07 51.54 -6.84
CA LEU A 290 -21.44 51.83 -6.38
C LEU A 290 -21.57 53.28 -5.89
N TYR A 291 -20.56 53.80 -5.18
CA TYR A 291 -20.55 55.17 -4.68
C TYR A 291 -20.49 56.19 -5.81
N LEU A 292 -19.60 56.00 -6.78
CA LEU A 292 -19.46 56.88 -7.94
C LEU A 292 -20.73 56.87 -8.79
N ASN A 293 -21.36 55.71 -8.96
CA ASN A 293 -22.60 55.56 -9.72
C ASN A 293 -23.88 55.76 -8.90
N ARG A 294 -23.81 56.15 -7.62
CA ARG A 294 -24.97 56.21 -6.71
C ARG A 294 -26.12 57.08 -7.25
N ARG A 295 -25.80 58.18 -7.95
CA ARG A 295 -26.80 59.07 -8.55
C ARG A 295 -27.42 58.49 -9.82
N GLY A 296 -26.65 57.72 -10.58
CA GLY A 296 -27.14 56.99 -11.76
C GLY A 296 -28.04 55.84 -11.34
N ILE A 297 -27.61 55.04 -10.37
CA ILE A 297 -28.37 53.92 -9.80
C ILE A 297 -29.68 54.41 -9.19
N LYS A 298 -29.67 55.50 -8.41
CA LYS A 298 -30.90 56.09 -7.86
C LYS A 298 -31.88 56.54 -8.96
N ARG A 299 -31.38 57.17 -10.03
CA ARG A 299 -32.23 57.57 -11.17
C ARG A 299 -32.79 56.36 -11.91
N TRP A 300 -31.95 55.37 -12.17
CA TRP A 300 -32.39 54.13 -12.81
C TRP A 300 -33.46 53.40 -11.97
N LEU A 301 -33.28 53.32 -10.65
CA LEU A 301 -34.24 52.69 -9.74
C LEU A 301 -35.58 53.45 -9.71
N HIS A 302 -35.55 54.79 -9.73
CA HIS A 302 -36.77 55.60 -9.83
C HIS A 302 -37.50 55.37 -11.16
N ASN A 303 -36.78 55.45 -12.28
CA ASN A 303 -37.37 55.23 -13.60
C ASN A 303 -37.95 53.81 -13.73
N LEU A 304 -37.27 52.80 -13.17
CA LEU A 304 -37.76 51.43 -13.17
C LEU A 304 -39.04 51.29 -12.33
N ARG A 305 -39.10 51.97 -11.17
CA ARG A 305 -40.29 51.99 -10.32
C ARG A 305 -41.47 52.66 -11.01
N GLU A 306 -41.22 53.77 -11.70
CA GLU A 306 -42.23 54.48 -12.48
C GLU A 306 -42.73 53.62 -13.64
N ALA A 307 -41.84 53.03 -14.43
CA ALA A 307 -42.23 52.11 -15.51
C ALA A 307 -43.04 50.90 -15.00
N CYS A 308 -42.68 50.36 -13.83
CA CYS A 308 -43.42 49.26 -13.23
C CYS A 308 -44.79 49.70 -12.69
N ARG A 309 -44.89 50.94 -12.18
CA ARG A 309 -46.15 51.53 -11.70
C ARG A 309 -47.09 51.80 -12.88
N ASP A 310 -46.60 52.40 -13.94
CA ASP A 310 -47.38 52.67 -15.17
C ASP A 310 -47.96 51.37 -15.74
N GLN A 311 -47.16 50.31 -15.73
CA GLN A 311 -47.63 49.02 -16.23
C GLN A 311 -48.70 48.39 -15.34
N MET A 312 -48.54 48.47 -14.01
CA MET A 312 -49.56 48.04 -13.05
C MET A 312 -50.86 48.85 -13.17
N GLU A 313 -50.78 50.17 -13.34
CA GLU A 313 -51.95 51.03 -13.55
C GLU A 313 -52.65 50.68 -14.87
N GLY A 314 -51.89 50.43 -15.94
CA GLY A 314 -52.44 49.96 -17.22
C GLY A 314 -53.18 48.61 -17.10
N TYR A 315 -52.68 47.67 -16.31
CA TYR A 315 -53.39 46.43 -16.00
C TYR A 315 -54.68 46.70 -15.21
N HIS A 316 -54.63 47.62 -14.24
CA HIS A 316 -55.78 47.95 -13.41
C HIS A 316 -56.91 48.62 -14.21
N TYR A 317 -56.59 49.55 -15.12
CA TYR A 317 -57.57 50.20 -15.99
C TYR A 317 -58.25 49.21 -16.96
N ARG A 318 -57.49 48.28 -17.55
CA ARG A 318 -58.08 47.23 -18.41
C ARG A 318 -59.03 46.34 -17.61
N TYR A 319 -58.60 45.94 -16.41
CA TYR A 319 -59.44 45.15 -15.51
C TYR A 319 -60.75 45.85 -15.15
N GLU A 320 -60.72 47.16 -14.88
CA GLU A 320 -61.94 47.93 -14.59
C GLU A 320 -62.87 48.10 -15.80
N GLN A 321 -62.32 48.26 -17.01
CA GLN A 321 -63.12 48.31 -18.25
C GLN A 321 -63.81 46.97 -18.53
N ASP A 322 -63.08 45.87 -18.42
CA ASP A 322 -63.61 44.52 -18.64
C ASP A 322 -64.64 44.13 -17.56
N ALA A 323 -64.58 44.77 -16.38
CA ALA A 323 -65.48 44.55 -15.26
C ALA A 323 -66.73 45.46 -15.24
N ASP A 324 -66.87 46.43 -16.16
CA ASP A 324 -68.07 47.30 -16.21
C ASP A 324 -69.28 46.52 -16.78
N PRO A 325 -70.30 46.19 -15.96
CA PRO A 325 -71.43 45.34 -16.36
C PRO A 325 -72.33 45.97 -17.44
N ARG A 326 -72.15 47.26 -17.76
CA ARG A 326 -72.86 47.91 -18.88
C ARG A 326 -72.33 47.46 -20.25
N SER A 327 -71.07 47.06 -20.36
CA SER A 327 -70.48 46.54 -21.60
C SER A 327 -70.96 45.13 -21.95
N ALA A 328 -71.40 44.35 -20.96
CA ALA A 328 -72.00 43.02 -21.13
C ALA A 328 -73.48 43.06 -21.57
N SER A 329 -74.10 44.24 -21.64
CA SER A 329 -75.54 44.40 -21.93
C SER A 329 -75.87 44.78 -23.38
N ALA A 330 -74.86 44.88 -24.26
CA ALA A 330 -75.06 45.12 -25.68
C ALA A 330 -74.45 43.96 -26.47
N ILE A 331 -75.29 42.97 -26.80
CA ILE A 331 -75.23 41.99 -27.92
C ILE A 331 -75.81 40.66 -27.42
N SER A 332 -77.13 40.62 -27.33
CA SER A 332 -78.00 39.46 -27.56
C SER A 332 -79.35 40.09 -27.94
N THR A 333 -79.73 40.15 -29.21
CA THR A 333 -80.31 39.03 -29.97
C THR A 333 -80.27 39.32 -31.48
N PRO A 334 -80.38 38.27 -32.32
CA PRO A 334 -80.01 38.23 -33.74
C PRO A 334 -80.87 39.07 -34.70
#